data_AF-A0A7L2YY14-F1
#
_entry.id   AF-A0A7L2YY14-F1
#
_cell.length_a   1.000
_cell.length_b   1.000
_cell.length_c   1.000
_cell.angle_alpha   90.00
_cell.angle_beta   90.00
_cell.angle_gamma   90.00
#
_symmetry.space_group_name_H-M   'P 1'
#
loop_
_entity.id
_entity.type
_entity.pdbx_description
1 polymer ?
#
loop_
_entity_poly.entity_id
_entity_poly.type
_entity_poly.pdbx_seq_one_letter_code
_entity_poly.pdbx_strand_id
1 'polypeptide(L)'
;MTNLEALVTNVELCSTVTFPTLKKLSITGVLTGHELDGSFSRFPDVVTIWRAVSKYLQKELLKEEAQALSVKGLGTFFVKKCHCFENGKMITFQKPVFSLSRTVARTHELQHASVPVPGEMKKVAVSYKKTDLDVPYSEKVVQHCVQETLAFLYFILQKKEDVDFVLKDVGTLAIRGTEVTMAFCEELLLSLNKSRDAVETLLAKKRVILDKEVTHFPSRFGRVHQFPQFEVRVVPRKVSLTETSSDLQNGLSSAGKRGNV
;
A
#
# COMPACT_ATOMS: atom_id res chain seq x y z
N MET A 1 30.37 33.76 -6.41
CA MET A 1 28.94 33.70 -6.06
C MET A 1 28.24 32.84 -7.10
N THR A 2 28.28 31.54 -6.88
CA THR A 2 27.72 30.49 -7.77
C THR A 2 26.22 30.41 -7.54
N ASN A 3 25.46 30.95 -8.49
CA ASN A 3 24.01 31.12 -8.40
C ASN A 3 23.30 29.97 -9.14
N LEU A 4 22.80 29.02 -8.33
CA LEU A 4 21.45 28.46 -8.33
C LEU A 4 20.75 27.93 -9.60
N GLU A 5 21.38 27.84 -10.77
CA GLU A 5 20.79 27.11 -11.92
C GLU A 5 21.42 25.74 -12.18
N ALA A 6 22.50 25.39 -11.47
CA ALA A 6 23.11 24.05 -11.51
C ALA A 6 22.44 23.01 -10.58
N LEU A 7 21.31 23.35 -9.95
CA LEU A 7 20.60 22.50 -8.98
C LEU A 7 19.28 21.90 -9.49
N VAL A 8 18.91 22.17 -10.76
CA VAL A 8 17.67 21.66 -11.37
C VAL A 8 17.91 20.57 -12.42
N THR A 9 19.16 20.28 -12.79
CA THR A 9 19.50 19.26 -13.79
C THR A 9 20.63 18.36 -13.31
N ASN A 10 20.27 17.36 -12.51
CA ASN A 10 20.97 16.08 -12.27
C ASN A 10 19.92 15.22 -11.53
N VAL A 11 19.01 14.51 -12.20
CA VAL A 11 19.22 13.17 -12.78
C VAL A 11 20.15 12.32 -11.90
N GLU A 12 19.68 11.12 -11.56
CA GLU A 12 20.35 10.07 -10.75
C GLU A 12 20.27 10.19 -9.23
N LEU A 13 19.13 9.75 -8.69
CA LEU A 13 19.14 8.63 -7.74
C LEU A 13 17.78 7.92 -7.69
N CYS A 14 17.22 7.63 -8.87
CA CYS A 14 16.59 6.32 -9.02
C CYS A 14 17.74 5.33 -9.14
N SER A 15 18.47 5.11 -8.03
CA SER A 15 19.48 4.07 -7.98
C SER A 15 18.74 2.80 -8.33
N THR A 16 19.05 2.26 -9.50
CA THR A 16 18.64 0.96 -9.99
C THR A 16 18.91 -0.04 -8.88
N VAL A 17 17.92 -0.30 -8.02
CA VAL A 17 18.00 -1.36 -7.02
C VAL A 17 18.00 -2.63 -7.84
N THR A 18 19.20 -3.08 -8.15
CA THR A 18 19.42 -4.22 -9.02
C THR A 18 19.23 -5.44 -8.14
N PHE A 19 18.01 -5.97 -8.13
CA PHE A 19 17.66 -7.13 -7.33
C PHE A 19 18.34 -8.39 -7.89
N PRO A 20 19.16 -9.11 -7.11
CA PRO A 20 19.86 -10.30 -7.58
C PRO A 20 18.93 -11.43 -8.07
N THR A 21 17.66 -11.43 -7.64
CA THR A 21 16.73 -12.55 -7.87
C THR A 21 15.50 -12.21 -8.71
N LEU A 22 15.11 -10.94 -8.86
CA LEU A 22 14.17 -10.55 -9.94
C LEU A 22 14.77 -10.82 -11.34
N LYS A 23 16.12 -10.83 -11.45
CA LYS A 23 16.81 -11.39 -12.62
C LYS A 23 16.48 -12.87 -12.84
N LYS A 24 16.30 -13.69 -11.80
CA LYS A 24 15.99 -15.14 -11.96
C LYS A 24 14.57 -15.39 -12.45
N LEU A 25 13.60 -14.58 -12.03
CA LEU A 25 12.26 -14.58 -12.63
C LEU A 25 12.31 -14.20 -14.12
N SER A 26 13.27 -13.34 -14.49
CA SER A 26 13.58 -12.98 -15.87
C SER A 26 14.26 -14.04 -16.71
N ILE A 27 14.83 -15.09 -16.11
CA ILE A 27 15.63 -16.10 -16.83
C ILE A 27 14.85 -17.39 -17.09
N THR A 28 13.63 -17.55 -16.56
CA THR A 28 12.73 -18.67 -16.92
C THR A 28 12.00 -18.46 -18.26
N GLY A 29 12.67 -17.84 -19.22
CA GLY A 29 12.42 -18.04 -20.66
C GLY A 29 13.62 -18.79 -21.21
N VAL A 30 13.40 -20.05 -21.57
CA VAL A 30 14.20 -20.95 -22.42
C VAL A 30 15.64 -20.52 -22.72
N LEU A 31 16.59 -21.38 -22.32
CA LEU A 31 17.96 -21.41 -22.85
C LEU A 31 17.94 -21.30 -24.38
N THR A 32 18.44 -20.19 -24.93
CA THR A 32 19.63 -20.15 -25.80
C THR A 32 19.85 -18.74 -26.36
N GLY A 33 21.08 -18.23 -26.21
CA GLY A 33 21.76 -17.41 -27.22
C GLY A 33 21.47 -15.91 -27.30
N HIS A 34 22.54 -15.13 -27.13
CA HIS A 34 22.83 -13.79 -27.65
C HIS A 34 22.21 -12.53 -27.01
N GLU A 35 23.16 -11.68 -26.57
CA GLU A 35 23.23 -10.22 -26.54
C GLU A 35 22.07 -9.39 -25.97
N LEU A 36 22.45 -8.62 -24.96
CA LEU A 36 21.62 -7.67 -24.21
C LEU A 36 21.26 -6.46 -25.07
N ASP A 37 19.98 -6.34 -25.42
CA ASP A 37 19.38 -5.10 -25.87
C ASP A 37 18.12 -4.77 -25.04
N GLY A 38 18.18 -3.66 -24.32
CA GLY A 38 17.14 -2.62 -24.40
C GLY A 38 15.70 -2.86 -23.95
N SER A 39 15.32 -3.94 -23.26
CA SER A 39 13.93 -4.06 -22.75
C SER A 39 13.82 -4.71 -21.37
N PHE A 40 13.64 -3.88 -20.34
CA PHE A 40 13.30 -4.22 -18.95
C PHE A 40 11.86 -4.76 -18.80
N SER A 41 11.44 -5.65 -19.70
CA SER A 41 10.12 -6.28 -19.67
C SER A 41 10.08 -7.44 -18.67
N ARG A 42 10.05 -7.21 -17.34
CA ARG A 42 9.58 -8.26 -16.39
C ARG A 42 9.14 -7.88 -14.95
N PHE A 43 8.46 -6.76 -14.76
CA PHE A 43 7.59 -6.55 -13.58
C PHE A 43 6.25 -7.33 -13.56
N PRO A 44 5.69 -7.90 -14.66
CA PRO A 44 4.42 -8.61 -14.62
C PRO A 44 4.39 -9.80 -13.67
N ASP A 45 5.54 -10.45 -13.44
CA ASP A 45 5.62 -11.67 -12.63
C ASP A 45 5.38 -11.36 -11.13
N VAL A 46 5.93 -10.26 -10.60
CA VAL A 46 5.73 -9.86 -9.20
C VAL A 46 4.30 -9.42 -8.94
N VAL A 47 3.75 -8.59 -9.84
CA VAL A 47 2.36 -8.15 -9.76
C VAL A 47 1.42 -9.36 -9.87
N THR A 48 1.73 -10.33 -10.71
CA THR A 48 0.94 -11.56 -10.86
C THR A 48 1.00 -12.43 -9.62
N ILE A 49 2.19 -12.61 -9.02
CA ILE A 49 2.34 -13.34 -7.75
C ILE A 49 1.53 -12.67 -6.64
N TRP A 50 1.66 -11.35 -6.45
CA TRP A 50 0.90 -10.64 -5.42
C TRP A 50 -0.59 -10.59 -5.71
N ARG A 51 -1.01 -10.54 -6.97
CA ARG A 51 -2.43 -10.70 -7.35
C ARG A 51 -2.97 -12.05 -6.92
N ALA A 52 -2.22 -13.12 -7.15
CA ALA A 52 -2.58 -14.46 -6.71
C ALA A 52 -2.63 -14.57 -5.18
N VAL A 53 -1.63 -14.04 -4.47
CA VAL A 53 -1.61 -13.98 -2.99
C VAL A 53 -2.81 -13.21 -2.45
N SER A 54 -3.16 -12.08 -3.07
CA SER A 54 -4.31 -11.26 -2.65
C SER A 54 -5.63 -11.97 -2.91
N LYS A 55 -5.78 -12.63 -4.07
CA LYS A 55 -6.94 -13.47 -4.39
C LYS A 55 -7.10 -14.62 -3.40
N TYR A 56 -6.01 -15.27 -3.01
CA TYR A 56 -6.04 -16.31 -1.97
C TYR A 56 -6.47 -15.75 -0.62
N LEU A 57 -5.87 -14.62 -0.18
CA LEU A 57 -6.28 -13.95 1.05
C LEU A 57 -7.77 -13.62 1.05
N GLN A 58 -8.27 -13.03 -0.04
CA GLN A 58 -9.68 -12.71 -0.19
C GLN A 58 -10.56 -13.97 -0.06
N LYS A 59 -10.24 -15.03 -0.81
CA LYS A 59 -10.99 -16.29 -0.77
C LYS A 59 -11.04 -16.89 0.63
N GLU A 60 -9.91 -16.90 1.33
CA GLU A 60 -9.83 -17.45 2.68
C GLU A 60 -10.55 -16.56 3.72
N LEU A 61 -10.51 -15.23 3.60
CA LEU A 61 -11.26 -14.32 4.47
C LEU A 61 -12.78 -14.43 4.31
N LEU A 62 -13.26 -14.86 3.14
CA LEU A 62 -14.67 -15.04 2.83
C LEU A 62 -15.22 -16.40 3.27
N LYS A 63 -14.38 -17.30 3.79
CA LYS A 63 -14.85 -18.58 4.34
C LYS A 63 -15.61 -18.35 5.65
N GLU A 64 -16.54 -19.27 5.94
CA GLU A 64 -17.32 -19.25 7.18
C GLU A 64 -16.46 -19.60 8.41
N GLU A 65 -15.39 -20.39 8.22
CA GLU A 65 -14.46 -20.73 9.29
C GLU A 65 -13.59 -19.53 9.64
N ALA A 66 -13.72 -19.04 10.89
CA ALA A 66 -12.96 -17.91 11.38
C ALA A 66 -11.46 -18.25 11.53
N GLN A 67 -10.66 -17.80 10.56
CA GLN A 67 -9.21 -17.95 10.57
C GLN A 67 -8.49 -16.60 10.49
N ALA A 68 -7.35 -16.52 11.16
CA ALA A 68 -6.46 -15.36 11.08
C ALA A 68 -5.30 -15.66 10.14
N LEU A 69 -5.30 -15.05 8.96
CA LEU A 69 -4.36 -15.28 7.87
C LEU A 69 -3.13 -14.40 8.02
N SER A 70 -1.98 -15.02 8.24
CA SER A 70 -0.71 -14.34 8.47
C SER A 70 0.12 -14.32 7.19
N VAL A 71 0.37 -13.12 6.66
CA VAL A 71 1.43 -12.89 5.68
C VAL A 71 2.71 -12.60 6.46
N LYS A 72 3.63 -13.58 6.49
CA LYS A 72 4.88 -13.46 7.25
C LYS A 72 5.67 -12.23 6.80
N GLY A 73 5.99 -11.34 7.74
CA GLY A 73 6.68 -10.09 7.47
C GLY A 73 5.78 -8.91 7.11
N LEU A 74 4.50 -9.10 6.83
CA LEU A 74 3.57 -7.99 6.59
C LEU A 74 2.63 -7.80 7.78
N GLY A 75 1.77 -8.78 8.03
CA GLY A 75 0.75 -8.69 9.07
C GLY A 75 -0.20 -9.86 9.07
N THR A 76 -1.30 -9.72 9.82
CA THR A 76 -2.34 -10.74 9.94
C THR A 76 -3.70 -10.14 9.59
N PHE A 77 -4.43 -10.80 8.71
CA PHE A 77 -5.80 -10.46 8.33
C PHE A 77 -6.78 -11.39 9.03
N PHE A 78 -7.91 -10.87 9.48
CA PHE A 78 -9.00 -11.67 10.03
C PHE A 78 -10.31 -10.90 9.95
N VAL A 79 -11.43 -11.61 10.11
CA VAL A 79 -12.76 -11.02 10.12
C VAL A 79 -13.33 -11.08 11.53
N LYS A 80 -13.81 -9.94 12.03
CA LYS A 80 -14.48 -9.83 13.31
C LYS A 80 -15.97 -9.57 13.08
N LYS A 81 -16.82 -10.37 13.73
CA LYS A 81 -18.25 -10.07 13.85
C LYS A 81 -18.45 -8.90 14.79
N CYS A 82 -19.20 -7.89 14.34
CA CYS A 82 -19.47 -6.68 15.10
C CYS A 82 -20.97 -6.37 15.05
N HIS A 83 -21.40 -5.60 16.05
CA HIS A 83 -22.79 -5.22 16.22
C HIS A 83 -22.90 -3.69 16.37
N CYS A 84 -23.98 -3.12 15.88
CA CYS A 84 -24.42 -1.77 16.19
C CYS A 84 -25.92 -1.76 16.44
N PHE A 85 -26.39 -0.75 17.18
CA PHE A 85 -27.81 -0.50 17.38
C PHE A 85 -28.20 0.71 16.53
N GLU A 86 -29.14 0.53 15.61
CA GLU A 86 -29.73 1.59 14.79
C GLU A 86 -31.24 1.44 14.78
N ASN A 87 -31.95 2.53 15.02
CA ASN A 87 -33.43 2.59 15.01
C ASN A 87 -34.10 1.48 15.84
N GLY A 88 -33.54 1.17 17.03
CA GLY A 88 -34.05 0.12 17.92
C GLY A 88 -33.73 -1.31 17.46
N LYS A 89 -33.03 -1.50 16.34
CA LYS A 89 -32.64 -2.81 15.80
C LYS A 89 -31.13 -3.03 15.92
N MET A 90 -30.74 -4.23 16.33
CA MET A 90 -29.33 -4.64 16.30
C MET A 90 -28.96 -5.05 14.86
N ILE A 91 -28.02 -4.34 14.27
CA ILE A 91 -27.42 -4.67 12.98
C ILE A 91 -26.11 -5.40 13.25
N THR A 92 -25.92 -6.52 12.55
CA THR A 92 -24.71 -7.34 12.63
C THR A 92 -23.96 -7.23 11.32
N PHE A 93 -22.65 -7.05 11.39
CA PHE A 93 -21.80 -6.97 10.20
C PHE A 93 -20.44 -7.62 10.47
N GLN A 94 -19.81 -8.09 9.40
CA GLN A 94 -18.49 -8.67 9.36
C GLN A 94 -17.48 -7.58 9.01
N LYS A 95 -16.59 -7.27 9.95
CA LYS A 95 -15.54 -6.26 9.80
C LYS A 95 -14.21 -6.95 9.50
N PRO A 96 -13.60 -6.73 8.33
CA PRO A 96 -12.22 -7.13 8.12
C PRO A 96 -11.28 -6.27 8.98
N VAL A 97 -10.23 -6.91 9.48
CA VAL A 97 -9.21 -6.30 10.34
C VAL A 97 -7.85 -6.72 9.85
N PHE A 98 -6.93 -5.75 9.78
CA PHE A 98 -5.52 -5.99 9.57
C PHE A 98 -4.76 -5.64 10.84
N SER A 99 -3.87 -6.53 11.26
CA SER A 99 -2.96 -6.33 12.38
C SER A 99 -1.53 -6.36 11.85
N LEU A 100 -0.87 -5.21 11.89
CA LEU A 100 0.50 -5.06 11.42
C LEU A 100 1.46 -5.98 12.19
N SER A 101 2.40 -6.62 11.49
CA SER A 101 3.38 -7.47 12.16
C SER A 101 4.33 -6.65 13.04
N ARG A 102 4.75 -7.20 14.18
CA ARG A 102 5.73 -6.55 15.07
C ARG A 102 7.05 -6.23 14.36
N THR A 103 7.44 -7.02 13.37
CA THR A 103 8.64 -6.77 12.56
C THR A 103 8.54 -5.46 11.79
N VAL A 104 7.40 -5.22 11.12
CA VAL A 104 7.14 -3.96 10.41
C VAL A 104 6.98 -2.82 11.42
N ALA A 105 6.21 -3.03 12.50
CA ALA A 105 5.93 -2.00 13.50
C ALA A 105 7.19 -1.43 14.17
N ARG A 106 8.21 -2.27 14.40
CA ARG A 106 9.50 -1.84 14.96
C ARG A 106 10.35 -1.03 13.97
N THR A 107 10.05 -1.09 12.68
CA THR A 107 10.74 -0.31 11.67
C THR A 107 10.22 1.12 11.77
N HIS A 108 11.05 2.08 12.18
CA HIS A 108 10.68 3.51 12.22
C HIS A 108 9.47 3.83 13.14
N GLU A 109 9.32 3.15 14.28
CA GLU A 109 8.32 3.50 15.32
C GLU A 109 6.89 3.67 14.77
N LEU A 110 6.48 2.79 13.84
CA LEU A 110 5.16 2.89 13.22
C LEU A 110 4.09 2.80 14.30
N GLN A 111 3.31 3.87 14.38
CA GLN A 111 2.15 3.99 15.23
C GLN A 111 1.00 3.22 14.55
N HIS A 112 0.73 2.04 15.09
CA HIS A 112 -0.38 1.22 14.64
C HIS A 112 -1.18 0.76 15.86
N ALA A 113 -2.51 0.90 15.78
CA ALA A 113 -3.42 0.31 16.74
C ALA A 113 -3.32 -1.21 16.62
N SER A 114 -2.46 -1.84 17.43
CA SER A 114 -2.33 -3.30 17.46
C SER A 114 -3.65 -3.92 17.92
N VAL A 115 -4.51 -4.30 16.96
CA VAL A 115 -5.71 -5.06 17.26
C VAL A 115 -5.27 -6.50 17.50
N PRO A 116 -5.43 -7.04 18.72
CA PRO A 116 -5.07 -8.42 19.00
C PRO A 116 -6.00 -9.33 18.21
N VAL A 117 -5.41 -10.37 17.62
CA VAL A 117 -6.20 -11.47 17.05
C VAL A 117 -6.90 -12.16 18.23
N PRO A 118 -8.22 -12.42 18.15
CA PRO A 118 -8.94 -13.16 19.18
C PRO A 118 -8.26 -14.50 19.48
N GLY A 119 -8.08 -14.85 20.76
CA GLY A 119 -7.34 -16.06 21.17
C GLY A 119 -7.94 -17.38 20.66
N GLU A 120 -9.25 -17.37 20.36
CA GLU A 120 -9.99 -18.50 19.81
C GLU A 120 -9.76 -18.72 18.30
N MET A 121 -9.28 -17.70 17.58
CA MET A 121 -9.03 -17.83 16.14
C MET A 121 -7.73 -18.57 15.87
N LYS A 122 -7.83 -19.61 15.04
CA LYS A 122 -6.66 -20.31 14.53
C LYS A 122 -5.87 -19.36 13.62
N LYS A 123 -4.60 -19.12 13.97
CA LYS A 123 -3.68 -18.38 13.12
C LYS A 123 -3.05 -19.31 12.08
N VAL A 124 -3.28 -19.02 10.80
CA VAL A 124 -2.81 -19.81 9.66
C VAL A 124 -1.90 -18.92 8.80
N ALA A 125 -0.74 -19.44 8.38
CA ALA A 125 0.11 -18.71 7.44
C ALA A 125 -0.45 -18.81 6.02
N VAL A 126 -0.31 -17.75 5.23
CA VAL A 126 -0.64 -17.82 3.80
C VAL A 126 0.17 -18.91 3.12
N SER A 127 -0.50 -19.79 2.39
CA SER A 127 0.13 -20.81 1.60
C SER A 127 0.70 -20.22 0.32
N TYR A 128 1.93 -20.60 -0.02
CA TYR A 128 2.57 -20.23 -1.28
C TYR A 128 2.57 -21.39 -2.29
N LYS A 129 1.85 -22.47 -1.98
CA LYS A 129 1.76 -23.64 -2.85
C LYS A 129 1.07 -23.27 -4.15
N LYS A 130 1.58 -23.84 -5.24
CA LYS A 130 1.02 -23.66 -6.59
C LYS A 130 -0.47 -24.03 -6.66
N THR A 131 -0.89 -25.06 -5.93
CA THR A 131 -2.29 -25.52 -5.84
C THR A 131 -3.24 -24.46 -5.30
N ASP A 132 -2.72 -23.54 -4.48
CA ASP A 132 -3.53 -22.60 -3.73
C ASP A 132 -3.58 -21.23 -4.43
N LEU A 133 -2.56 -20.91 -5.23
CA LEU A 133 -2.35 -19.59 -5.83
C LEU A 133 -2.65 -19.52 -7.33
N ASP A 134 -2.86 -20.64 -8.02
CA ASP A 134 -3.18 -20.67 -9.47
C ASP A 134 -2.17 -19.85 -10.30
N VAL A 135 -0.88 -20.09 -10.04
CA VAL A 135 0.24 -19.43 -10.73
C VAL A 135 1.19 -20.47 -11.33
N PRO A 136 1.90 -20.17 -12.43
CA PRO A 136 2.82 -21.13 -13.03
C PRO A 136 4.09 -21.38 -12.19
N TYR A 137 4.34 -20.57 -11.15
CA TYR A 137 5.57 -20.59 -10.36
C TYR A 137 5.58 -21.66 -9.25
N SER A 138 6.77 -22.09 -8.84
CA SER A 138 6.93 -22.98 -7.69
C SER A 138 6.73 -22.24 -6.36
N GLU A 139 6.41 -22.98 -5.30
CA GLU A 139 6.23 -22.43 -3.94
C GLU A 139 7.44 -21.61 -3.49
N LYS A 140 8.65 -22.12 -3.73
CA LYS A 140 9.90 -21.43 -3.39
C LYS A 140 10.03 -20.10 -4.13
N VAL A 141 9.66 -20.06 -5.41
CA VAL A 141 9.71 -18.84 -6.22
C VAL A 141 8.73 -17.79 -5.70
N VAL A 142 7.50 -18.20 -5.40
CA VAL A 142 6.49 -17.31 -4.82
C VAL A 142 6.95 -16.77 -3.47
N GLN A 143 7.42 -17.66 -2.58
CA GLN A 143 7.89 -17.28 -1.26
C GLN A 143 9.04 -16.27 -1.34
N HIS A 144 10.03 -16.52 -2.20
CA HIS A 144 11.14 -15.59 -2.41
C HIS A 144 10.66 -14.24 -2.94
N CYS A 145 9.75 -14.22 -3.93
CA CYS A 145 9.18 -13.00 -4.47
C CYS A 145 8.47 -12.16 -3.38
N VAL A 146 7.68 -12.80 -2.52
CA VAL A 146 7.01 -12.13 -1.39
C VAL A 146 8.05 -11.58 -0.40
N GLN A 147 9.06 -12.36 -0.05
CA GLN A 147 10.12 -11.94 0.87
C GLN A 147 10.92 -10.74 0.33
N GLU A 148 11.26 -10.75 -0.95
CA GLU A 148 12.00 -9.64 -1.59
C GLU A 148 11.16 -8.38 -1.69
N THR A 149 9.88 -8.51 -2.02
CA THR A 149 8.95 -7.36 -2.03
C THR A 149 8.87 -6.72 -0.64
N LEU A 150 8.78 -7.54 0.42
CA LEU A 150 8.75 -7.05 1.80
C LEU A 150 10.09 -6.49 2.26
N ALA A 151 11.21 -7.05 1.82
CA ALA A 151 12.53 -6.49 2.06
C ALA A 151 12.65 -5.08 1.46
N PHE A 152 12.12 -4.89 0.25
CA PHE A 152 12.09 -3.57 -0.38
C PHE A 152 11.14 -2.60 0.33
N LEU A 153 9.96 -3.07 0.76
CA LEU A 153 9.07 -2.30 1.62
C LEU A 153 9.82 -1.78 2.87
N TYR A 154 10.57 -2.65 3.57
CA TYR A 154 11.35 -2.23 4.74
C TYR A 154 12.43 -1.21 4.39
N PHE A 155 13.10 -1.36 3.25
CA PHE A 155 14.10 -0.40 2.79
C PHE A 155 13.50 0.99 2.59
N ILE A 156 12.34 1.09 1.92
CA ILE A 156 11.60 2.35 1.75
C ILE A 156 11.19 2.94 3.12
N LEU A 157 10.66 2.11 4.01
CA LEU A 157 10.28 2.55 5.36
C LEU A 157 11.48 3.04 6.18
N GLN A 158 12.66 2.46 6.03
CA GLN A 158 13.90 2.94 6.66
C GLN A 158 14.33 4.31 6.14
N LYS A 159 14.05 4.61 4.86
CA LYS A 159 14.27 5.93 4.26
C LYS A 159 13.22 6.97 4.69
N LYS A 160 12.26 6.59 5.53
CA LYS A 160 11.16 7.43 6.01
C LYS A 160 10.22 7.89 4.89
N GLU A 161 10.18 7.14 3.80
CA GLU A 161 9.35 7.44 2.64
C GLU A 161 7.96 6.82 2.79
N ASP A 162 6.97 7.48 2.21
CA ASP A 162 5.57 7.06 2.29
C ASP A 162 5.30 5.95 1.28
N VAL A 163 4.43 4.99 1.64
CA VAL A 163 4.19 3.80 0.82
C VAL A 163 2.72 3.38 0.83
N ASP A 164 2.24 2.92 -0.32
CA ASP A 164 1.00 2.19 -0.51
C ASP A 164 1.31 0.75 -0.91
N PHE A 165 0.87 -0.19 -0.09
CA PHE A 165 0.92 -1.61 -0.40
C PHE A 165 -0.47 -2.08 -0.81
N VAL A 166 -0.66 -2.26 -2.12
CA VAL A 166 -1.95 -2.61 -2.73
C VAL A 166 -2.10 -4.12 -2.82
N LEU A 167 -3.10 -4.65 -2.12
CA LEU A 167 -3.53 -6.04 -2.19
C LEU A 167 -4.83 -6.10 -2.99
N LYS A 168 -4.72 -6.44 -4.28
CA LYS A 168 -5.88 -6.44 -5.19
C LYS A 168 -7.04 -7.27 -4.62
N ASP A 169 -8.25 -6.75 -4.69
CA ASP A 169 -9.48 -7.40 -4.23
C ASP A 169 -9.56 -7.57 -2.69
N VAL A 170 -8.59 -7.04 -1.94
CA VAL A 170 -8.56 -6.98 -0.47
C VAL A 170 -8.57 -5.54 0.02
N GLY A 171 -7.64 -4.71 -0.45
CA GLY A 171 -7.50 -3.32 -0.03
C GLY A 171 -6.08 -2.76 -0.15
N THR A 172 -5.85 -1.59 0.43
CA THR A 172 -4.56 -0.88 0.42
C THR A 172 -4.09 -0.60 1.83
N LEU A 173 -2.84 -0.99 2.13
CA LEU A 173 -2.13 -0.60 3.33
C LEU A 173 -1.31 0.66 3.04
N ALA A 174 -1.75 1.78 3.58
CA ALA A 174 -1.09 3.07 3.49
C ALA A 174 -0.21 3.30 4.71
N ILE A 175 1.05 3.68 4.49
CA ILE A 175 1.96 4.11 5.53
C ILE A 175 2.41 5.53 5.21
N ARG A 176 2.16 6.45 6.13
CA ARG A 176 2.46 7.89 6.01
C ARG A 176 3.29 8.34 7.22
N GLY A 177 4.59 8.53 7.03
CA GLY A 177 5.53 8.70 8.14
C GLY A 177 5.44 7.54 9.14
N THR A 178 4.85 7.78 10.31
CA THR A 178 4.64 6.75 11.34
C THR A 178 3.22 6.19 11.36
N GLU A 179 2.27 6.79 10.64
CA GLU A 179 0.87 6.37 10.66
C GLU A 179 0.63 5.22 9.68
N VAL A 180 -0.04 4.17 10.16
CA VAL A 180 -0.37 2.98 9.36
C VAL A 180 -1.89 2.83 9.27
N THR A 181 -2.40 2.83 8.04
CA THR A 181 -3.84 2.73 7.76
C THR A 181 -4.11 1.59 6.77
N MET A 182 -4.92 0.62 7.17
CA MET A 182 -5.47 -0.36 6.24
C MET A 182 -6.85 0.09 5.79
N ALA A 183 -7.01 0.27 4.49
CA ALA A 183 -8.29 0.52 3.85
C ALA A 183 -8.70 -0.71 3.04
N PHE A 184 -9.94 -1.15 3.17
CA PHE A 184 -10.45 -2.35 2.49
C PHE A 184 -11.23 -1.95 1.24
N CYS A 185 -11.18 -2.78 0.20
CA CYS A 185 -11.93 -2.50 -1.02
C CYS A 185 -13.44 -2.76 -0.81
N GLU A 186 -14.27 -2.06 -1.57
CA GLU A 186 -15.72 -2.12 -1.46
C GLU A 186 -16.25 -3.53 -1.72
N GLU A 187 -15.66 -4.22 -2.69
CA GLU A 187 -16.07 -5.56 -3.13
C GLU A 187 -15.87 -6.60 -2.02
N LEU A 188 -14.77 -6.52 -1.26
CA LEU A 188 -14.55 -7.38 -0.09
C LEU A 188 -15.60 -7.11 1.00
N LEU A 189 -15.88 -5.84 1.28
CA LEU A 189 -16.86 -5.45 2.29
C LEU A 189 -18.27 -5.94 1.94
N LEU A 190 -18.68 -5.77 0.68
CA LEU A 190 -19.96 -6.27 0.17
C LEU A 190 -20.03 -7.80 0.21
N SER A 191 -18.95 -8.48 -0.18
CA SER A 191 -18.89 -9.95 -0.16
C SER A 191 -18.99 -10.53 1.26
N LEU A 192 -18.36 -9.88 2.24
CA LEU A 192 -18.42 -10.28 3.66
C LEU A 192 -19.80 -10.10 4.28
N ASN A 193 -20.49 -9.01 3.92
CA ASN A 193 -21.72 -8.60 4.60
C ASN A 193 -22.99 -9.01 3.86
N LYS A 194 -22.91 -9.28 2.56
CA LYS A 194 -24.06 -9.61 1.68
C LYS A 194 -25.22 -8.58 1.79
N SER A 195 -24.91 -7.36 2.23
CA SER A 195 -25.86 -6.27 2.49
C SER A 195 -25.17 -4.93 2.29
N ARG A 196 -25.74 -4.08 1.43
CA ARG A 196 -25.22 -2.72 1.18
C ARG A 196 -25.39 -1.85 2.42
N ASP A 197 -26.55 -1.88 3.07
CA ASP A 197 -26.83 -1.13 4.28
C ASP A 197 -25.80 -1.41 5.38
N ALA A 198 -25.40 -2.68 5.57
CA ALA A 198 -24.37 -3.04 6.54
C ALA A 198 -23.00 -2.42 6.21
N VAL A 199 -22.64 -2.34 4.93
CA VAL A 199 -21.42 -1.68 4.45
C VAL A 199 -21.50 -0.16 4.62
N GLU A 200 -22.66 0.44 4.35
CA GLU A 200 -22.89 1.87 4.58
C GLU A 200 -22.80 2.22 6.07
N THR A 201 -23.38 1.40 6.96
CA THR A 201 -23.23 1.57 8.42
C THR A 201 -21.76 1.43 8.84
N LEU A 202 -21.01 0.49 8.26
CA LEU A 202 -19.59 0.30 8.50
C LEU A 202 -18.77 1.57 8.18
N LEU A 203 -19.05 2.19 7.02
CA LEU A 203 -18.40 3.42 6.56
C LEU A 203 -18.84 4.64 7.36
N ALA A 204 -20.14 4.84 7.56
CA ALA A 204 -20.71 5.98 8.28
C ALA A 204 -20.21 6.05 9.73
N LYS A 205 -20.00 4.91 10.38
CA LYS A 205 -19.44 4.83 11.74
C LYS A 205 -17.90 4.84 11.76
N LYS A 206 -17.24 5.06 10.61
CA LYS A 206 -15.78 5.02 10.44
C LYS A 206 -15.14 3.75 11.03
N ARG A 207 -15.86 2.63 10.91
CA ARG A 207 -15.39 1.32 11.41
C ARG A 207 -14.43 0.67 10.43
N VAL A 208 -14.50 1.05 9.15
CA VAL A 208 -13.57 0.70 8.08
C VAL A 208 -13.30 1.95 7.25
N ILE A 209 -12.23 1.91 6.47
CA ILE A 209 -11.83 2.96 5.53
C ILE A 209 -11.86 2.33 4.14
N LEU A 210 -12.36 3.06 3.15
CA LEU A 210 -12.43 2.57 1.78
C LEU A 210 -11.08 2.79 1.08
N ASP A 211 -10.61 1.82 0.29
CA ASP A 211 -9.33 1.90 -0.41
C ASP A 211 -9.19 3.13 -1.33
N LYS A 212 -10.27 3.52 -2.01
CA LYS A 212 -10.34 4.74 -2.84
C LYS A 212 -9.99 6.00 -2.05
N GLU A 213 -10.23 6.03 -0.75
CA GLU A 213 -9.94 7.17 0.13
C GLU A 213 -8.45 7.33 0.43
N VAL A 214 -7.65 6.26 0.31
CA VAL A 214 -6.20 6.27 0.58
C VAL A 214 -5.45 7.26 -0.29
N THR A 215 -5.92 7.48 -1.51
CA THR A 215 -5.34 8.44 -2.47
C THR A 215 -5.33 9.88 -1.94
N HIS A 216 -6.17 10.19 -0.96
CA HIS A 216 -6.28 11.51 -0.35
C HIS A 216 -5.47 11.65 0.94
N PHE A 217 -4.82 10.58 1.41
CA PHE A 217 -4.03 10.65 2.63
C PHE A 217 -2.78 11.48 2.41
N PRO A 218 -2.62 12.59 3.18
CA PRO A 218 -1.56 13.53 2.93
C PRO A 218 -0.20 12.87 3.16
N SER A 219 0.69 13.05 2.19
CA SER A 219 2.08 12.61 2.24
C SER A 219 2.97 13.68 2.85
N ARG A 220 4.06 13.28 3.52
CA ARG A 220 5.10 14.20 4.00
C ARG A 220 5.89 14.82 2.86
N PHE A 221 6.19 14.02 1.84
CA PHE A 221 7.05 14.37 0.72
C PHE A 221 6.29 14.60 -0.60
N GLY A 222 4.96 14.41 -0.60
CA GLY A 222 4.12 14.52 -1.80
C GLY A 222 4.31 13.38 -2.80
N ARG A 223 5.08 12.35 -2.42
CA ARG A 223 5.38 11.17 -3.23
C ARG A 223 5.17 9.91 -2.39
N VAL A 224 4.56 8.90 -2.99
CA VAL A 224 4.26 7.61 -2.36
C VAL A 224 4.72 6.47 -3.25
N HIS A 225 5.49 5.53 -2.70
CA HIS A 225 5.87 4.31 -3.41
C HIS A 225 4.70 3.34 -3.44
N GLN A 226 4.45 2.71 -4.58
CA GLN A 226 3.38 1.75 -4.75
C GLN A 226 3.92 0.34 -4.92
N PHE A 227 3.36 -0.58 -4.16
CA PHE A 227 3.67 -2.00 -4.20
C PHE A 227 2.39 -2.77 -4.54
N PRO A 228 2.47 -3.87 -5.30
CA PRO A 228 3.64 -4.48 -5.93
C PRO A 228 4.02 -3.89 -7.30
N GLN A 229 3.46 -2.74 -7.70
CA GLN A 229 3.69 -2.13 -9.02
C GLN A 229 5.04 -1.41 -9.15
N PHE A 230 5.72 -1.14 -8.02
CA PHE A 230 7.00 -0.43 -7.91
C PHE A 230 7.01 0.95 -8.60
N GLU A 231 5.88 1.65 -8.53
CA GLU A 231 5.70 2.99 -9.10
C GLU A 231 5.77 4.06 -8.02
N VAL A 232 6.11 5.30 -8.39
CA VAL A 232 6.02 6.46 -7.49
C VAL A 232 4.83 7.31 -7.92
N ARG A 233 3.89 7.56 -7.00
CA ARG A 233 2.71 8.39 -7.24
C ARG A 233 2.80 9.74 -6.54
N VAL A 234 2.22 10.75 -7.17
CA VAL A 234 2.05 12.08 -6.58
C VAL A 234 0.79 12.10 -5.73
N VAL A 235 0.89 12.57 -4.49
CA VAL A 235 -0.19 12.57 -3.49
C VAL A 235 -0.20 13.92 -2.76
N PRO A 236 -1.35 14.46 -2.32
CA PRO A 236 -1.40 15.75 -1.62
C PRO A 236 -0.40 15.82 -0.47
N ARG A 237 0.31 16.95 -0.32
CA ARG A 237 1.27 17.15 0.76
C ARG A 237 0.57 17.63 2.02
N LYS A 238 1.00 17.16 3.19
CA LYS A 238 0.64 17.79 4.46
C LYS A 238 1.32 19.18 4.51
N VAL A 239 0.58 20.23 4.22
CA VAL A 239 1.08 21.61 4.39
C VAL A 239 1.04 21.91 5.89
N SER A 240 2.21 21.96 6.52
CA SER A 240 2.34 22.59 7.82
C SER A 240 2.21 24.10 7.61
N LEU A 241 1.12 24.69 8.12
CA LEU A 241 0.94 26.13 8.25
C LEU A 241 1.92 26.68 9.28
N THR A 242 3.20 26.79 8.92
CA THR A 242 4.22 27.59 9.61
C THR A 242 5.36 27.80 8.63
N GLU A 243 5.18 28.73 7.69
CA GLU A 243 6.23 29.49 6.98
C GLU A 243 5.54 30.36 5.93
N THR A 244 4.83 31.39 6.39
CA THR A 244 4.60 32.58 5.58
C THR A 244 4.92 33.78 6.44
N SER A 245 6.12 34.32 6.26
CA SER A 245 6.38 35.77 6.23
C SER A 245 7.89 36.00 6.26
N SER A 246 8.54 35.93 5.11
CA SER A 246 9.60 36.88 4.76
C SER A 246 9.86 36.83 3.26
N ASP A 247 9.79 38.00 2.65
CA ASP A 247 10.64 38.43 1.53
C ASP A 247 10.29 37.93 0.12
N LEU A 248 9.55 38.75 -0.63
CA LEU A 248 10.19 39.75 -1.52
C LEU A 248 9.13 40.61 -2.24
N GLN A 249 9.12 41.89 -1.90
CA GLN A 249 8.79 42.96 -2.83
C GLN A 249 9.77 42.90 -4.02
N ASN A 250 9.28 43.07 -5.25
CA ASN A 250 9.72 44.11 -6.19
C ASN A 250 9.27 43.79 -7.61
N GLY A 251 8.65 44.79 -8.28
CA GLY A 251 8.58 44.81 -9.73
C GLY A 251 7.22 45.18 -10.31
N LEU A 252 6.70 46.37 -10.05
CA LEU A 252 5.75 47.02 -10.96
C LEU A 252 6.20 48.46 -11.20
N SER A 253 7.08 48.62 -12.18
CA SER A 253 7.25 49.88 -12.88
C SER A 253 6.16 50.01 -13.95
N SER A 254 5.54 51.19 -13.93
CA SER A 254 5.13 51.97 -15.12
C SER A 254 4.23 51.31 -16.17
N ALA A 255 2.95 51.74 -16.20
CA ALA A 255 2.36 52.33 -17.41
C ALA A 255 0.99 53.01 -17.12
N GLY A 256 0.99 54.34 -17.18
CA GLY A 256 -0.04 55.19 -17.82
C GLY A 256 -1.49 55.20 -17.29
N LYS A 257 -1.94 56.37 -16.84
CA LYS A 257 -3.01 57.11 -17.54
C LYS A 257 -3.13 58.57 -17.09
N ARG A 258 -3.39 59.41 -18.10
CA ARG A 258 -3.70 60.85 -18.08
C ARG A 258 -5.05 61.15 -17.41
N GLY A 259 -5.20 62.41 -17.01
CA GLY A 259 -6.45 63.11 -16.70
C GLY A 259 -6.64 63.32 -15.18
N ASN A 260 -6.98 64.49 -14.65
CA ASN A 260 -7.58 65.67 -15.26
C ASN A 260 -7.55 66.84 -14.24
N VAL A 261 -7.51 68.07 -14.79
CA VAL A 261 -7.75 69.40 -14.18
C VAL A 261 -6.68 69.98 -13.26
#